data_AF-A0AAV5MLC0-F1
#
_entry.id   AF-A0AAV5MLC0-F1
#
_cell.length_a   1.000
_cell.length_b   1.000
_cell.length_c   1.000
_cell.angle_alpha   90.00
_cell.angle_beta   90.00
_cell.angle_gamma   90.00
#
_symmetry.space_group_name_H-M   'P 1'
#
loop_
_entity.id
_entity.type
_entity.pdbx_description
1 polymer ?
#
loop_
_entity_poly.entity_id
_entity_poly.type
_entity_poly.pdbx_seq_one_letter_code
_entity_poly.pdbx_strand_id
1 'polypeptide(L)'
;MGDWERDRWCWSIAWRRERRGRERDEEELLMKLLGKVRIKIGGDDGWRWVHDSKGNYVVKKAYEFLAPLESVLQGQLCRLVWCNLVPSKVSFFGWRLCLDRLPTKGNLYKRGVDMQEGSLMCSFCNEAMEEIDHLFCTCKEVWLLWAKVLNWWGAKSVLPNSVAAIAEFFWSSFGRLVGKEMGACMFLIVSWYLWYWRNAVVFQNNGSFKEKLLDMVQIKSFLGLNLRILAPCSPFMNGRVPQLLVHWRCGGIKRN
;
A
#
# COMPACT_ATOMS: atom_id res chain seq x y z
N MET A 1 7.21 -13.26 38.12
CA MET A 1 7.95 -13.32 36.84
C MET A 1 9.25 -13.99 37.18
N GLY A 2 9.35 -15.30 36.92
CA GLY A 2 10.58 -16.07 37.08
C GLY A 2 11.11 -16.30 38.49
N ASP A 3 12.08 -17.21 38.56
CA ASP A 3 12.78 -17.64 39.77
C ASP A 3 14.26 -17.90 39.45
N TRP A 4 15.13 -17.80 40.46
CA TRP A 4 16.54 -18.17 40.32
C TRP A 4 16.74 -19.66 40.56
N GLU A 5 17.31 -20.35 39.57
CA GLU A 5 17.71 -21.75 39.68
C GLU A 5 19.21 -21.87 39.38
N ARG A 6 20.00 -22.27 40.39
CA ARG A 6 21.44 -22.54 40.24
C ARG A 6 22.19 -21.40 39.52
N ASP A 7 22.05 -20.18 40.04
CA ASP A 7 22.64 -18.94 39.52
C ASP A 7 22.21 -18.53 38.10
N ARG A 8 21.10 -19.08 37.60
CA ARG A 8 20.46 -18.63 36.36
C ARG A 8 19.03 -18.20 36.61
N TRP A 9 18.65 -17.09 35.99
CA TRP A 9 17.27 -16.63 36.00
C TRP A 9 16.43 -17.49 35.04
N CYS A 10 15.40 -18.12 35.58
CA CYS A 10 14.41 -18.88 34.82
C CYS A 10 13.15 -18.03 34.64
N TRP A 11 12.79 -17.72 33.39
CA TRP A 11 11.60 -16.93 33.09
C TRP A 11 10.32 -17.74 33.30
N SER A 12 9.44 -17.26 34.19
CA SER A 12 8.10 -17.79 34.40
C SER A 12 7.10 -16.64 34.28
N ILE A 13 6.48 -16.51 33.10
CA ILE A 13 5.53 -15.44 32.79
C ILE A 13 4.12 -16.00 32.91
N ALA A 14 3.38 -15.48 33.89
CA ALA A 14 1.97 -15.80 34.07
C ALA A 14 1.11 -14.85 33.22
N TRP A 15 0.31 -15.42 32.32
CA TRP A 15 -0.61 -14.66 31.48
C TRP A 15 -2.00 -14.61 32.11
N ARG A 16 -2.71 -13.48 31.94
CA ARG A 16 -4.08 -13.31 32.47
C ARG A 16 -5.10 -14.29 31.85
N ARG A 17 -4.85 -14.76 30.63
CA ARG A 17 -5.69 -15.71 29.89
C ARG A 17 -4.84 -16.57 28.98
N GLU A 18 -5.41 -17.68 28.54
CA GLU A 18 -4.80 -18.49 27.48
C GLU A 18 -4.60 -17.67 26.21
N ARG A 19 -3.46 -17.93 25.57
CA ARG A 19 -3.01 -17.23 24.37
C ARG A 19 -3.48 -18.01 23.15
N ARG A 20 -4.12 -17.30 22.23
CA ARG A 20 -4.80 -17.90 21.07
C ARG A 20 -4.18 -17.40 19.76
N GLY A 21 -4.15 -18.28 18.76
CA GLY A 21 -3.64 -17.95 17.42
C GLY A 21 -2.23 -17.35 17.47
N ARG A 22 -2.06 -16.17 16.86
CA ARG A 22 -0.79 -15.43 16.78
C ARG A 22 -0.12 -15.18 18.13
N GLU A 23 -0.90 -15.03 19.20
CA GLU A 23 -0.33 -14.78 20.52
C GLU A 23 0.62 -15.93 20.91
N ARG A 24 0.35 -17.18 20.49
CA ARG A 24 1.25 -18.32 20.68
C ARG A 24 2.60 -18.11 20.01
N ASP A 25 2.60 -17.74 18.74
CA ASP A 25 3.82 -17.47 17.98
C ASP A 25 4.62 -16.30 18.60
N GLU A 26 3.93 -15.29 19.12
CA GLU A 26 4.55 -14.17 19.84
C GLU A 26 5.13 -14.58 21.21
N GLU A 27 4.58 -15.58 21.92
CA GLU A 27 5.28 -16.14 23.12
C GLU A 27 6.57 -16.75 22.68
N GLU A 28 6.49 -17.58 21.64
CA GLU A 28 7.60 -18.43 21.30
C GLU A 28 8.78 -17.54 20.92
N LEU A 29 8.50 -16.47 20.18
CA LEU A 29 9.46 -15.42 19.91
C LEU A 29 9.92 -14.71 21.18
N LEU A 30 9.02 -14.30 22.07
CA LEU A 30 9.36 -13.62 23.32
C LEU A 30 10.26 -14.49 24.20
N MET A 31 9.89 -15.73 24.46
CA MET A 31 10.64 -16.69 25.28
C MET A 31 12.00 -16.99 24.64
N LYS A 32 12.08 -17.07 23.31
CA LYS A 32 13.35 -17.19 22.58
C LYS A 32 14.24 -15.95 22.74
N LEU A 33 13.67 -14.76 22.81
CA LEU A 33 14.41 -13.51 23.06
C LEU A 33 14.86 -13.42 24.52
N LEU A 34 13.98 -13.74 25.47
CA LEU A 34 14.25 -13.75 26.90
C LEU A 34 15.33 -14.77 27.28
N GLY A 35 15.37 -15.93 26.60
CA GLY A 35 16.43 -16.93 26.78
C GLY A 35 17.84 -16.43 26.41
N LYS A 36 17.95 -15.34 25.64
CA LYS A 36 19.24 -14.70 25.32
C LYS A 36 19.69 -13.70 26.38
N VAL A 37 18.80 -13.30 27.29
CA VAL A 37 19.08 -12.30 28.32
C VAL A 37 19.72 -12.98 29.53
N ARG A 38 20.86 -12.46 29.98
CA ARG A 38 21.50 -12.87 31.24
C ARG A 38 21.33 -11.78 32.27
N ILE A 39 20.49 -12.05 33.27
CA ILE A 39 20.31 -11.15 34.42
C ILE A 39 21.53 -11.29 35.33
N LYS A 40 22.03 -10.16 35.85
CA LYS A 40 23.13 -10.14 36.82
C LYS A 40 22.55 -9.94 38.22
N ILE A 41 23.05 -10.69 39.19
CA ILE A 41 22.66 -10.54 40.60
C ILE A 41 23.35 -9.29 41.17
N GLY A 42 22.60 -8.43 41.85
CA GLY A 42 23.12 -7.27 42.59
C GLY A 42 23.52 -6.06 41.74
N GLY A 43 23.13 -6.00 40.47
CA GLY A 43 23.25 -4.79 39.65
C GLY A 43 21.95 -4.00 39.65
N ASP A 44 22.05 -2.67 39.62
CA ASP A 44 20.88 -1.81 39.43
C ASP A 44 20.31 -1.95 38.02
N ASP A 45 18.98 -2.00 37.91
CA ASP A 45 18.28 -2.01 36.64
C ASP A 45 18.35 -0.64 35.95
N GLY A 46 18.55 -0.65 34.64
CA GLY A 46 18.63 0.58 33.85
C GLY A 46 18.25 0.36 32.40
N TRP A 47 17.63 1.39 31.81
CA TRP A 47 17.33 1.40 30.38
C TRP A 47 18.61 1.59 29.57
N ARG A 48 18.84 0.70 28.60
CA ARG A 48 19.96 0.78 27.66
C ARG A 48 19.43 0.92 26.25
N TRP A 49 19.91 1.92 25.55
CA TRP A 49 19.73 1.99 24.11
C TRP A 49 20.66 1.02 23.38
N VAL A 50 20.11 0.09 22.60
CA VAL A 50 20.87 -0.98 21.95
C VAL A 50 21.75 -0.52 20.77
N HIS A 51 21.34 0.53 20.05
CA HIS A 51 22.13 1.17 18.97
C HIS A 51 23.12 2.27 19.43
N ASP A 52 23.52 2.28 20.70
CA ASP A 52 24.59 3.14 21.21
C ASP A 52 25.53 2.29 22.06
N SER A 53 26.83 2.34 21.78
CA SER A 53 27.82 1.49 22.46
C SER A 53 27.96 1.81 23.96
N LYS A 54 27.61 3.03 24.38
CA LYS A 54 27.55 3.45 25.78
C LYS A 54 26.17 3.27 26.39
N GLY A 55 25.18 2.84 25.60
CA GLY A 55 23.82 2.61 26.06
C GLY A 55 22.95 3.85 26.19
N ASN A 56 23.42 5.01 25.75
CA ASN A 56 22.75 6.28 26.02
C ASN A 56 21.65 6.56 24.99
N TYR A 57 20.47 6.96 25.49
CA TYR A 57 19.37 7.44 24.64
C TYR A 57 19.61 8.88 24.20
N VAL A 58 19.70 9.12 22.89
CA VAL A 58 19.74 10.46 22.32
C VAL A 58 18.76 10.55 21.16
N VAL A 59 17.78 11.46 21.26
CA VAL A 59 16.71 11.64 20.25
C VAL A 59 17.29 11.75 18.84
N LYS A 60 18.35 12.53 18.63
CA LYS A 60 19.03 12.67 17.34
C LYS A 60 19.48 11.33 16.74
N LYS A 61 20.13 10.48 17.54
CA LYS A 61 20.59 9.15 17.11
C LYS A 61 19.42 8.20 16.81
N ALA A 62 18.26 8.38 17.45
CA ALA A 62 17.04 7.61 17.15
C ALA A 62 16.56 7.97 15.78
N TYR A 63 16.42 9.28 15.53
CA TYR A 63 16.02 9.76 14.22
C TYR A 63 17.04 9.34 13.16
N GLU A 64 18.34 9.45 13.39
CA GLU A 64 19.36 8.97 12.43
C GLU A 64 19.34 7.46 12.21
N PHE A 65 18.93 6.66 13.21
CA PHE A 65 18.76 5.21 13.07
C PHE A 65 17.47 4.84 12.32
N LEU A 66 16.38 5.58 12.56
CA LEU A 66 15.06 5.33 11.98
C LEU A 66 14.89 5.95 10.58
N ALA A 67 15.51 7.11 10.33
CA ALA A 67 15.35 7.91 9.12
C ALA A 67 15.90 7.28 7.82
N PRO A 68 16.98 6.47 7.80
CA PRO A 68 17.44 5.84 6.57
C PRO A 68 16.39 4.91 5.95
N LEU A 69 15.48 4.35 6.76
CA LEU A 69 14.40 3.49 6.31
C LEU A 69 13.23 4.28 5.71
N GLU A 70 12.98 5.51 6.18
CA GLU A 70 11.84 6.34 5.76
C GLU A 70 12.19 7.38 4.68
N SER A 71 13.39 7.96 4.72
CA SER A 71 13.74 9.19 3.99
C SER A 71 13.91 9.03 2.47
N VAL A 72 14.52 7.93 2.01
CA VAL A 72 14.73 7.68 0.56
C VAL A 72 13.41 7.33 -0.12
N LEU A 73 12.58 6.54 0.54
CA LEU A 73 11.23 6.23 0.07
C LEU A 73 10.36 7.49 0.06
N GLN A 74 10.45 8.36 1.07
CA GLN A 74 9.59 9.54 1.19
C GLN A 74 9.77 10.60 0.10
N GLY A 75 10.99 10.88 -0.38
CA GLY A 75 11.21 11.98 -1.33
C GLY A 75 10.48 11.81 -2.66
N GLN A 76 10.69 10.67 -3.32
CA GLN A 76 10.05 10.36 -4.61
C GLN A 76 8.57 9.98 -4.44
N LEU A 77 8.23 9.20 -3.40
CA LEU A 77 6.84 8.85 -3.12
C LEU A 77 6.00 10.10 -2.83
N CYS A 78 6.51 11.08 -2.09
CA CYS A 78 5.77 12.33 -1.84
C CYS A 78 5.41 13.05 -3.14
N ARG A 79 6.32 13.14 -4.10
CA ARG A 79 6.04 13.80 -5.39
C ARG A 79 5.00 13.06 -6.23
N LEU A 80 5.08 11.73 -6.25
CA LEU A 80 4.09 10.91 -6.95
C LEU A 80 2.72 10.97 -6.28
N VAL A 81 2.67 10.88 -4.94
CA VAL A 81 1.42 10.76 -4.18
C VAL A 81 0.65 12.08 -4.14
N TRP A 82 1.35 13.20 -3.96
CA TRP A 82 0.76 14.54 -3.88
C TRP A 82 0.60 15.20 -5.26
N CYS A 83 0.09 14.42 -6.22
CA CYS A 83 -0.21 14.91 -7.57
C CYS A 83 -1.43 15.84 -7.57
N ASN A 84 -1.30 17.00 -8.22
CA ASN A 84 -2.36 18.02 -8.27
C ASN A 84 -3.53 17.68 -9.21
N LEU A 85 -3.39 16.62 -10.01
CA LEU A 85 -4.41 16.17 -10.96
C LEU A 85 -5.47 15.26 -10.33
N VAL A 86 -5.27 14.83 -9.08
CA VAL A 86 -6.22 14.00 -8.35
C VAL A 86 -6.73 14.71 -7.09
N PRO A 87 -7.94 14.40 -6.62
CA PRO A 87 -8.42 14.92 -5.34
C PRO A 87 -7.55 14.45 -4.18
N SER A 88 -7.43 15.26 -3.12
CA SER A 88 -6.63 14.94 -1.93
C SER A 88 -7.00 13.62 -1.27
N LYS A 89 -8.26 13.18 -1.40
CA LYS A 89 -8.73 11.86 -0.94
C LYS A 89 -8.00 10.71 -1.65
N VAL A 90 -7.77 10.84 -2.95
CA VAL A 90 -7.06 9.85 -3.78
C VAL A 90 -5.56 9.91 -3.48
N SER A 91 -4.98 11.09 -3.30
CA SER A 91 -3.59 11.23 -2.84
C SER A 91 -3.37 10.57 -1.47
N PHE A 92 -4.23 10.84 -0.49
CA PHE A 92 -4.12 10.23 0.83
C PHE A 92 -4.26 8.69 0.78
N PHE A 93 -5.10 8.17 -0.11
CA PHE A 93 -5.15 6.74 -0.40
C PHE A 93 -3.84 6.23 -0.98
N GLY A 94 -3.28 6.91 -1.99
CA GLY A 94 -1.99 6.55 -2.59
C GLY A 94 -0.85 6.53 -1.57
N TRP A 95 -0.81 7.50 -0.66
CA TRP A 95 0.12 7.53 0.47
C TRP A 95 0.04 6.24 1.31
N ARG A 96 -1.18 5.84 1.68
CA ARG A 96 -1.41 4.62 2.47
C ARG A 96 -1.07 3.35 1.68
N LEU A 97 -1.33 3.35 0.37
CA LEU A 97 -1.00 2.24 -0.52
C LEU A 97 0.50 2.02 -0.58
N CYS A 98 1.29 3.07 -0.84
CA CYS A 98 2.74 2.98 -0.97
C CYS A 98 3.45 2.60 0.35
N LEU A 99 2.79 2.79 1.49
CA LEU A 99 3.31 2.42 2.82
C LEU A 99 2.85 1.05 3.33
N ASP A 100 2.16 0.27 2.50
CA ASP A 100 1.54 -1.00 2.92
C ASP A 100 0.55 -0.86 4.10
N ARG A 101 -0.24 0.22 4.11
CA ARG A 101 -1.15 0.55 5.24
C ARG A 101 -2.63 0.37 4.95
N LEU A 102 -3.00 -0.09 3.75
CA LEU A 102 -4.39 -0.39 3.42
C LEU A 102 -4.89 -1.65 4.18
N PRO A 103 -6.19 -1.72 4.53
CA PRO A 103 -6.78 -2.87 5.23
C PRO A 103 -7.08 -4.03 4.26
N THR A 104 -6.05 -4.54 3.57
CA THR A 104 -6.13 -5.83 2.87
C THR A 104 -6.35 -6.96 3.88
N LYS A 105 -6.83 -8.13 3.44
CA LYS A 105 -7.01 -9.27 4.34
C LYS A 105 -5.68 -9.64 5.02
N GLY A 106 -4.57 -9.63 4.28
CA GLY A 106 -3.23 -9.85 4.84
C GLY A 106 -2.85 -8.82 5.91
N ASN A 107 -3.10 -7.53 5.70
CA ASN A 107 -2.76 -6.49 6.67
C ASN A 107 -3.68 -6.50 7.88
N LEU A 108 -4.96 -6.81 7.71
CA LEU A 108 -5.89 -6.99 8.83
C LEU A 108 -5.51 -8.21 9.65
N TYR A 109 -5.17 -9.32 8.99
CA TYR A 109 -4.62 -10.48 9.65
C TYR A 109 -3.40 -10.09 10.46
N LYS A 110 -2.37 -9.47 9.88
CA LYS A 110 -1.15 -8.99 10.56
C LYS A 110 -1.43 -8.06 11.76
N ARG A 111 -2.57 -7.36 11.78
CA ARG A 111 -3.01 -6.50 12.89
C ARG A 111 -3.82 -7.20 13.99
N GLY A 112 -4.07 -8.50 13.84
CA GLY A 112 -4.73 -9.32 14.86
C GLY A 112 -6.24 -9.41 14.70
N VAL A 113 -6.76 -9.09 13.50
CA VAL A 113 -8.16 -9.34 13.19
C VAL A 113 -8.30 -10.83 12.85
N ASP A 114 -9.05 -11.56 13.69
CA ASP A 114 -9.34 -12.97 13.48
C ASP A 114 -10.11 -13.17 12.17
N MET A 115 -9.58 -14.04 11.32
CA MET A 115 -10.08 -14.36 9.99
C MET A 115 -10.12 -15.88 9.84
N GLN A 116 -11.19 -16.42 9.26
CA GLN A 116 -11.31 -17.87 9.06
C GLN A 116 -10.26 -18.37 8.05
N GLU A 117 -9.82 -19.62 8.21
CA GLU A 117 -8.92 -20.26 7.23
C GLU A 117 -9.58 -20.25 5.83
N GLY A 118 -8.82 -19.84 4.81
CA GLY A 118 -9.34 -19.59 3.45
C GLY A 118 -9.94 -18.20 3.22
N SER A 119 -10.25 -17.41 4.27
CA SER A 119 -10.76 -16.05 4.09
C SER A 119 -9.67 -15.03 3.70
N LEU A 120 -8.40 -15.41 3.77
CA LEU A 120 -7.23 -14.59 3.41
C LEU A 120 -6.95 -14.52 1.91
N MET A 121 -7.62 -15.36 1.12
CA MET A 121 -7.40 -15.42 -0.33
C MET A 121 -7.81 -14.12 -1.02
N CYS A 122 -7.09 -13.79 -2.10
CA CYS A 122 -7.31 -12.63 -2.94
C CYS A 122 -8.76 -12.53 -3.37
N SER A 123 -9.38 -11.36 -3.13
CA SER A 123 -10.78 -11.14 -3.49
C SER A 123 -11.04 -11.20 -5.01
N PHE A 124 -9.99 -11.18 -5.85
CA PHE A 124 -10.14 -11.23 -7.30
C PHE A 124 -9.89 -12.63 -7.89
N CYS A 125 -8.72 -13.22 -7.63
CA CYS A 125 -8.36 -14.51 -8.24
C CYS A 125 -8.60 -15.72 -7.35
N ASN A 126 -8.75 -15.54 -6.03
CA ASN A 126 -8.85 -16.62 -5.05
C ASN A 126 -7.71 -17.66 -5.08
N GLU A 127 -6.53 -17.31 -5.62
CA GLU A 127 -5.39 -18.23 -5.84
C GLU A 127 -4.18 -17.97 -4.93
N ALA A 128 -4.04 -16.75 -4.40
CA ALA A 128 -2.96 -16.38 -3.48
C ALA A 128 -3.51 -15.50 -2.34
N MET A 129 -2.71 -15.29 -1.29
CA MET A 129 -3.08 -14.42 -0.18
C MET A 129 -3.26 -12.97 -0.64
N GLU A 130 -4.27 -12.28 -0.09
CA GLU A 130 -4.52 -10.87 -0.37
C GLU A 130 -3.54 -9.96 0.36
N GLU A 131 -2.34 -9.84 -0.19
CA GLU A 131 -1.35 -8.82 0.16
C GLU A 131 -1.41 -7.64 -0.82
N ILE A 132 -0.82 -6.49 -0.48
CA ILE A 132 -0.89 -5.30 -1.33
C ILE A 132 -0.28 -5.55 -2.72
N ASP A 133 0.93 -6.11 -2.79
CA ASP A 133 1.59 -6.35 -4.09
C ASP A 133 0.80 -7.35 -4.94
N HIS A 134 0.19 -8.35 -4.33
CA HIS A 134 -0.69 -9.26 -5.08
C HIS A 134 -1.95 -8.54 -5.57
N LEU A 135 -2.64 -7.84 -4.67
CA LEU A 135 -3.90 -7.17 -4.95
C LEU A 135 -3.78 -6.05 -6.00
N PHE A 136 -2.62 -5.40 -6.10
CA PHE A 136 -2.41 -4.25 -6.99
C PHE A 136 -1.47 -4.52 -8.17
N CYS A 137 -0.70 -5.61 -8.16
CA CYS A 137 0.33 -5.88 -9.17
C CYS A 137 0.24 -7.27 -9.77
N THR A 138 0.36 -8.33 -8.96
CA THR A 138 0.59 -9.70 -9.49
C THR A 138 -0.66 -10.54 -9.67
N CYS A 139 -1.81 -10.12 -9.14
CA CYS A 139 -3.08 -10.78 -9.41
C CYS A 139 -3.39 -10.76 -10.91
N LYS A 140 -3.68 -11.93 -11.49
CA LYS A 140 -3.94 -12.10 -12.94
C LYS A 140 -4.99 -11.13 -13.49
N GLU A 141 -6.05 -10.88 -12.72
CA GLU A 141 -7.13 -9.97 -13.11
C GLU A 141 -6.67 -8.50 -13.15
N VAL A 142 -5.76 -8.15 -12.25
CA VAL A 142 -5.23 -6.80 -12.10
C VAL A 142 -4.13 -6.55 -13.12
N TRP A 143 -3.31 -7.56 -13.41
CA TRP A 143 -2.34 -7.52 -14.49
C TRP A 143 -3.00 -7.26 -15.85
N LEU A 144 -4.11 -7.95 -16.14
CA LEU A 144 -4.89 -7.70 -17.36
C LEU A 144 -5.46 -6.28 -17.42
N LEU A 145 -5.91 -5.73 -16.30
CA LEU A 145 -6.37 -4.34 -16.22
C LEU A 145 -5.23 -3.39 -16.57
N TRP A 146 -4.08 -3.54 -15.94
CA TRP A 146 -2.93 -2.69 -16.21
C TRP A 146 -2.47 -2.79 -17.66
N ALA A 147 -2.42 -3.99 -18.25
CA ALA A 147 -2.08 -4.18 -19.65
C ALA A 147 -3.06 -3.42 -20.57
N LYS A 148 -4.36 -3.46 -20.28
CA LYS A 148 -5.37 -2.68 -21.02
C LYS A 148 -5.17 -1.18 -20.87
N VAL A 149 -4.84 -0.70 -19.66
CA VAL A 149 -4.53 0.72 -19.41
C VAL A 149 -3.30 1.15 -20.23
N LEU A 150 -2.21 0.38 -20.20
CA LEU A 150 -1.02 0.71 -20.98
C LEU A 150 -1.29 0.72 -22.49
N ASN A 151 -2.00 -0.31 -22.98
CA ASN A 151 -2.39 -0.40 -24.39
C ASN A 151 -3.25 0.79 -24.83
N TRP A 152 -4.14 1.30 -23.97
CA TRP A 152 -4.95 2.49 -24.27
C TRP A 152 -4.11 3.74 -24.53
N TRP A 153 -2.97 3.86 -23.84
CA TRP A 153 -2.01 4.94 -24.03
C TRP A 153 -0.93 4.62 -25.08
N GLY A 154 -1.10 3.53 -25.84
CA GLY A 154 -0.12 3.09 -26.84
C GLY A 154 1.21 2.61 -26.26
N ALA A 155 1.27 2.36 -24.94
CA ALA A 155 2.46 1.88 -24.26
C ALA A 155 2.45 0.35 -24.18
N LYS A 156 3.60 -0.28 -24.46
CA LYS A 156 3.82 -1.71 -24.22
C LYS A 156 4.95 -1.85 -23.21
N SER A 157 4.67 -2.41 -22.05
CA SER A 157 5.67 -2.66 -21.03
C SER A 157 5.28 -3.84 -20.16
N VAL A 158 6.29 -4.52 -19.63
CA VAL A 158 6.12 -5.51 -18.57
C VAL A 158 6.15 -4.75 -17.26
N LEU A 159 5.05 -4.79 -16.51
CA LEU A 159 4.99 -4.10 -15.23
C LEU A 159 5.80 -4.84 -14.15
N PRO A 160 6.39 -4.10 -13.21
CA PRO A 160 6.97 -4.71 -12.03
C PRO A 160 5.95 -5.46 -11.17
N ASN A 161 6.45 -6.28 -10.24
CA ASN A 161 5.66 -7.13 -9.36
C ASN A 161 5.40 -6.53 -7.96
N SER A 162 5.76 -5.26 -7.73
CA SER A 162 5.48 -4.56 -6.47
C SER A 162 4.90 -3.18 -6.70
N VAL A 163 4.12 -2.69 -5.75
CA VAL A 163 3.45 -1.38 -5.82
C VAL A 163 4.47 -0.26 -5.92
N ALA A 164 5.56 -0.33 -5.16
CA ALA A 164 6.62 0.67 -5.22
C ALA A 164 7.27 0.74 -6.61
N ALA A 165 7.53 -0.42 -7.23
CA ALA A 165 8.15 -0.46 -8.54
C ALA A 165 7.17 -0.07 -9.66
N ILE A 166 5.87 -0.41 -9.55
CA ILE A 166 4.84 0.11 -10.47
C ILE A 166 4.73 1.63 -10.33
N ALA A 167 4.71 2.17 -9.11
CA ALA A 167 4.68 3.61 -8.87
C ALA A 167 5.87 4.30 -9.54
N GLU A 168 7.08 3.77 -9.35
CA GLU A 168 8.29 4.30 -9.98
C GLU A 168 8.25 4.18 -11.52
N PHE A 169 7.74 3.06 -12.04
CA PHE A 169 7.51 2.91 -13.49
C PHE A 169 6.60 4.00 -14.04
N PHE A 170 5.49 4.30 -13.34
CA PHE A 170 4.55 5.33 -13.75
C PHE A 170 5.13 6.74 -13.63
N TRP A 171 5.89 7.02 -12.59
CA TRP A 171 6.58 8.30 -12.40
C TRP A 171 7.67 8.56 -13.44
N SER A 172 8.49 7.54 -13.71
CA SER A 172 9.70 7.66 -14.50
C SER A 172 9.48 7.23 -15.95
N SER A 173 9.34 5.93 -16.22
CA SER A 173 9.31 5.40 -17.59
C SER A 173 8.07 5.85 -18.35
N PHE A 174 6.89 5.67 -17.77
CA PHE A 174 5.64 6.14 -18.37
C PHE A 174 5.52 7.66 -18.29
N GLY A 175 5.95 8.27 -17.18
CA GLY A 175 5.99 9.72 -17.03
C GLY A 175 6.87 10.43 -18.05
N ARG A 176 7.90 9.79 -18.62
CA ARG A 176 8.65 10.32 -19.77
C ARG A 176 7.82 10.37 -21.06
N LEU A 177 6.84 9.48 -21.21
CA LEU A 177 5.97 9.42 -22.39
C LEU A 177 4.82 10.43 -22.32
N VAL A 178 4.19 10.56 -21.14
CA VAL A 178 2.95 11.34 -20.97
C VAL A 178 3.08 12.56 -20.03
N GLY A 179 4.23 12.76 -19.43
CA GLY A 179 4.47 13.74 -18.35
C GLY A 179 4.38 13.10 -16.95
N LYS A 180 5.26 13.53 -16.03
CA LYS A 180 5.37 12.95 -14.68
C LYS A 180 4.08 13.04 -13.86
N GLU A 181 3.42 14.21 -13.87
CA GLU A 181 2.13 14.41 -13.20
C GLU A 181 1.05 13.50 -13.77
N MET A 182 1.02 13.31 -15.09
CA MET A 182 0.06 12.41 -15.74
C MET A 182 0.34 10.95 -15.36
N GLY A 183 1.61 10.54 -15.35
CA GLY A 183 1.99 9.20 -14.90
C GLY A 183 1.59 8.94 -13.45
N ALA A 184 1.85 9.89 -12.55
CA ALA A 184 1.40 9.83 -11.16
C ALA A 184 -0.14 9.74 -11.05
N CYS A 185 -0.86 10.60 -11.77
CA CYS A 185 -2.32 10.60 -11.83
C CYS A 185 -2.87 9.23 -12.25
N MET A 186 -2.31 8.65 -13.31
CA MET A 186 -2.72 7.33 -13.82
C MET A 186 -2.51 6.22 -12.80
N PHE A 187 -1.34 6.18 -12.16
CA PHE A 187 -1.08 5.22 -11.10
C PHE A 187 -2.10 5.34 -9.95
N LEU A 188 -2.35 6.57 -9.49
CA LEU A 188 -3.24 6.84 -8.36
C LEU A 188 -4.70 6.53 -8.69
N ILE A 189 -5.19 6.91 -9.87
CA ILE A 189 -6.57 6.65 -10.29
C ILE A 189 -6.82 5.16 -10.46
N VAL A 190 -5.96 4.45 -11.18
CA VAL A 190 -6.14 3.00 -11.41
C VAL A 190 -6.12 2.26 -10.08
N SER A 191 -5.17 2.59 -9.21
CA SER A 191 -5.10 2.01 -7.86
C SER A 191 -6.33 2.33 -7.02
N TRP A 192 -6.85 3.56 -7.07
CA TRP A 192 -8.07 3.93 -6.38
C TRP A 192 -9.28 3.08 -6.83
N TYR A 193 -9.42 2.87 -8.13
CA TYR A 193 -10.51 2.05 -8.68
C TYR A 193 -10.35 0.56 -8.40
N LEU A 194 -9.11 0.04 -8.38
CA LEU A 194 -8.83 -1.32 -7.91
C LEU A 194 -9.26 -1.51 -6.46
N TRP A 195 -8.95 -0.55 -5.59
CA TRP A 195 -9.38 -0.60 -4.20
C TRP A 195 -10.90 -0.52 -4.05
N TYR A 196 -11.53 0.37 -4.82
CA TYR A 196 -12.98 0.48 -4.84
C TYR A 196 -13.64 -0.82 -5.30
N TRP A 197 -13.12 -1.44 -6.36
CA TRP A 197 -13.59 -2.73 -6.86
C TRP A 197 -13.45 -3.84 -5.84
N ARG A 198 -12.28 -3.96 -5.21
CA ARG A 198 -12.05 -4.93 -4.14
C ARG A 198 -13.09 -4.77 -3.04
N ASN A 199 -13.35 -3.54 -2.59
CA ASN A 199 -14.35 -3.30 -1.54
C ASN A 199 -15.77 -3.66 -2.00
N ALA A 200 -16.13 -3.40 -3.26
CA ALA A 200 -17.41 -3.84 -3.80
C ALA A 200 -17.54 -5.37 -3.81
N VAL A 201 -16.47 -6.11 -4.16
CA VAL A 201 -16.46 -7.57 -4.09
C VAL A 201 -16.63 -8.06 -2.65
N VAL A 202 -15.89 -7.50 -1.70
CA VAL A 202 -15.90 -7.92 -0.29
C VAL A 202 -17.24 -7.60 0.40
N PHE A 203 -17.83 -6.43 0.15
CA PHE A 203 -18.98 -5.94 0.93
C PHE A 203 -20.32 -5.99 0.20
N GLN A 204 -20.34 -6.07 -1.14
CA GLN A 204 -21.58 -5.92 -1.93
C GLN A 204 -21.89 -7.14 -2.80
N ASN A 205 -21.06 -8.19 -2.76
CA ASN A 205 -21.20 -9.44 -3.55
C ASN A 205 -21.51 -9.19 -5.04
N ASN A 206 -20.95 -8.13 -5.61
CA ASN A 206 -21.37 -7.61 -6.90
C ASN A 206 -20.32 -7.90 -7.99
N GLY A 207 -20.42 -9.07 -8.64
CA GLY A 207 -19.54 -9.50 -9.73
C GLY A 207 -19.61 -8.61 -10.99
N SER A 208 -20.67 -7.82 -11.15
CA SER A 208 -20.88 -6.95 -12.33
C SER A 208 -19.96 -5.73 -12.41
N PHE A 209 -19.17 -5.44 -11.35
CA PHE A 209 -18.30 -4.26 -11.32
C PHE A 209 -17.08 -4.38 -12.24
N LYS A 210 -16.60 -5.61 -12.49
CA LYS A 210 -15.41 -5.87 -13.32
C LYS A 210 -15.56 -5.32 -14.75
N GLU A 211 -16.76 -5.45 -15.32
CA GLU A 211 -17.07 -4.97 -16.67
C GLU A 211 -17.07 -3.45 -16.76
N LYS A 212 -17.56 -2.78 -15.71
CA LYS A 212 -17.64 -1.30 -15.65
C LYS A 212 -16.32 -0.64 -15.26
N LEU A 213 -15.33 -1.39 -14.80
CA LEU A 213 -14.11 -0.84 -14.25
C LEU A 213 -13.23 -0.17 -15.30
N LEU A 214 -13.12 -0.78 -16.49
CA LEU A 214 -12.40 -0.20 -17.62
C LEU A 214 -13.07 1.09 -18.08
N ASP A 215 -14.40 1.08 -18.21
CA ASP A 215 -15.16 2.26 -18.59
C ASP A 215 -15.01 3.37 -17.54
N MET A 216 -15.05 3.05 -16.24
CA MET A 216 -14.85 4.04 -15.19
C MET A 216 -13.43 4.61 -15.17
N VAL A 217 -12.41 3.78 -15.35
CA VAL A 217 -11.00 4.22 -15.44
C VAL A 217 -10.82 5.11 -16.68
N GLN A 218 -11.31 4.67 -17.85
CA GLN A 218 -11.23 5.46 -19.08
C GLN A 218 -11.97 6.79 -18.95
N ILE A 219 -13.25 6.75 -18.55
CA ILE A 219 -14.11 7.94 -18.45
C ILE A 219 -13.56 8.91 -17.40
N LYS A 220 -13.08 8.44 -16.25
CA LYS A 220 -12.67 9.34 -15.15
C LYS A 220 -11.20 9.77 -15.20
N SER A 221 -10.31 9.00 -15.82
CA SER A 221 -8.99 9.53 -16.21
C SER A 221 -9.14 10.64 -17.26
N PHE A 222 -10.09 10.50 -18.20
CA PHE A 222 -10.37 11.51 -19.23
C PHE A 222 -11.21 12.71 -18.72
N LEU A 223 -12.07 12.53 -17.71
CA LEU A 223 -12.84 13.62 -17.09
C LEU A 223 -12.08 14.33 -15.97
N GLY A 224 -11.20 13.65 -15.22
CA GLY A 224 -10.27 14.30 -14.28
C GLY A 224 -9.26 15.22 -15.00
N LEU A 225 -9.06 14.99 -16.29
CA LEU A 225 -8.36 15.86 -17.23
C LEU A 225 -9.13 17.14 -17.60
N ASN A 226 -10.46 17.21 -17.40
CA ASN A 226 -11.27 18.37 -17.78
C ASN A 226 -12.01 19.05 -16.61
N LEU A 227 -12.34 18.36 -15.52
CA LEU A 227 -13.05 18.95 -14.39
C LEU A 227 -12.62 18.32 -13.07
N ARG A 228 -12.32 19.17 -12.09
CA ARG A 228 -12.09 18.85 -10.66
C ARG A 228 -13.33 18.20 -10.01
N ILE A 229 -13.75 17.00 -10.43
CA ILE A 229 -14.92 16.34 -9.87
C ILE A 229 -14.67 14.84 -9.67
N LEU A 230 -14.35 14.46 -8.44
CA LEU A 230 -14.84 13.20 -7.87
C LEU A 230 -15.62 13.55 -6.60
N ALA A 231 -16.83 14.06 -6.78
CA ALA A 231 -17.85 14.02 -5.75
C ALA A 231 -18.45 12.59 -5.69
N PRO A 232 -18.79 12.06 -4.50
CA PRO A 232 -19.41 10.75 -4.34
C PRO A 232 -20.93 10.84 -4.56
N CYS A 233 -21.51 9.79 -5.16
CA CYS A 233 -22.96 9.52 -5.34
C CYS A 233 -23.68 10.24 -6.50
N SER A 234 -24.17 9.47 -7.49
CA SER A 234 -25.60 9.25 -7.85
C SER A 234 -25.78 8.63 -9.26
N PRO A 235 -26.95 8.06 -9.64
CA PRO A 235 -27.08 6.86 -10.45
C PRO A 235 -27.38 7.16 -11.92
N PHE A 236 -27.30 6.14 -12.77
CA PHE A 236 -27.95 6.06 -14.09
C PHE A 236 -27.92 7.35 -14.96
N MET A 237 -26.97 7.42 -15.88
CA MET A 237 -27.12 8.21 -17.09
C MET A 237 -26.89 7.32 -18.30
N ASN A 238 -27.95 7.22 -19.09
CA ASN A 238 -28.14 6.35 -20.24
C ASN A 238 -27.15 6.63 -21.38
N GLY A 239 -26.98 5.61 -22.22
CA GLY A 239 -26.06 5.57 -23.34
C GLY A 239 -26.10 6.78 -24.27
N ARG A 240 -24.90 7.34 -24.50
CA ARG A 240 -24.28 7.62 -25.81
C ARG A 240 -23.08 8.53 -25.56
N VAL A 241 -21.86 8.04 -25.78
CA VAL A 241 -20.66 8.87 -25.87
C VAL A 241 -20.63 9.45 -27.28
N PRO A 242 -20.70 10.79 -27.50
CA PRO A 242 -20.49 11.35 -28.81
C PRO A 242 -19.01 11.20 -29.17
N GLN A 243 -18.74 10.49 -30.26
CA GLN A 243 -17.52 10.67 -31.02
C GLN A 243 -17.50 12.14 -31.47
N LEU A 244 -16.56 12.94 -30.95
CA LEU A 244 -16.00 14.15 -31.55
C LEU A 244 -15.15 14.87 -30.50
N LEU A 245 -13.83 14.82 -30.67
CA LEU A 245 -12.87 15.94 -30.50
C LEU A 245 -11.43 15.40 -30.52
N VAL A 246 -11.09 14.77 -31.65
CA VAL A 246 -9.71 14.71 -32.14
C VAL A 246 -9.48 16.02 -32.88
N HIS A 247 -9.08 17.08 -32.17
CA HIS A 247 -8.34 18.21 -32.72
C HIS A 247 -8.17 19.27 -31.64
N TRP A 248 -6.97 19.38 -31.05
CA TRP A 248 -6.38 20.70 -30.77
C TRP A 248 -4.87 20.58 -30.90
N ARG A 249 -4.36 21.25 -31.93
CA ARG A 249 -2.97 21.26 -32.38
C ARG A 249 -2.10 22.09 -31.45
N CYS A 250 -0.86 21.63 -31.33
CA CYS A 250 0.33 22.41 -31.02
C CYS A 250 0.36 23.70 -31.86
N GLY A 251 0.56 24.85 -31.22
CA GLY A 251 0.72 26.15 -31.88
C GLY A 251 1.44 27.10 -30.95
N GLY A 252 2.75 27.22 -31.14
CA GLY A 252 3.63 28.09 -30.36
C GLY A 252 3.33 29.57 -30.57
N ILE A 253 3.57 30.36 -29.52
CA ILE A 253 3.71 31.82 -29.62
C ILE A 253 4.97 32.19 -28.83
N LYS A 254 6.00 32.61 -29.57
CA LYS A 254 7.15 33.35 -29.08
C LYS A 254 6.66 34.66 -28.45
N ARG A 255 7.22 35.05 -27.31
CA ARG A 255 7.12 36.44 -26.83
C ARG A 255 8.47 37.11 -27.04
N ASN A 256 8.42 38.27 -27.69
CA ASN A 256 9.46 39.29 -27.73
C ASN A 256 9.79 39.77 -26.31
#